data_AF-A0A1Y4NQI2-F1
#
_entry.id   AF-A0A1Y4NQI2-F1
#
_cell.length_a   1.000
_cell.length_b   1.000
_cell.length_c   1.000
_cell.angle_alpha   90.00
_cell.angle_beta   90.00
_cell.angle_gamma   90.00
#
_symmetry.space_group_name_H-M   'P 1'
#
loop_
_entity.id
_entity.type
_entity.pdbx_description
1 polymer ?
#
loop_
_entity_poly.entity_id
_entity_poly.type
_entity_poly.pdbx_seq_one_letter_code
_entity_poly.pdbx_strand_id
1 'polypeptide(L)'
;MNDSEMRRRELLRQTRKLYDEHRDVPAVHPRYGNIYHSLYENSEEESRPSGGSFYIRLVIGILCFIFFVYMDQNGTSVAEVDSTAIVDQIGADFDVEAVKEAWGEL
;
A
#
# COMPACT_ATOMS: atom_id res chain seq x y z
N MET A 1 -30.68 -51.47 -21.70
CA MET A 1 -29.60 -50.51 -21.43
C MET A 1 -28.35 -51.34 -21.16
N ASN A 2 -27.34 -51.21 -22.00
CA ASN A 2 -26.13 -52.06 -21.94
C ASN A 2 -25.28 -51.66 -20.72
N ASP A 3 -24.60 -52.60 -20.06
CA ASP A 3 -23.70 -52.35 -18.93
C ASP A 3 -22.63 -51.30 -19.27
N SER A 4 -22.17 -51.31 -20.52
CA SER A 4 -21.24 -50.32 -21.06
C SER A 4 -21.82 -48.90 -21.09
N GLU A 5 -23.11 -48.75 -21.38
CA GLU A 5 -23.81 -47.47 -21.39
C GLU A 5 -24.02 -46.93 -19.97
N MET A 6 -24.33 -47.81 -19.02
CA MET A 6 -24.44 -47.44 -17.59
C MET A 6 -23.10 -46.95 -17.06
N ARG A 7 -22.01 -47.68 -17.31
CA ARG A 7 -20.66 -47.27 -16.90
C ARG A 7 -20.24 -45.93 -17.54
N ARG A 8 -20.54 -45.73 -18.83
CA ARG A 8 -20.28 -44.47 -19.52
C ARG A 8 -21.04 -43.30 -18.89
N ARG A 9 -22.31 -43.51 -18.54
CA ARG A 9 -23.14 -42.48 -17.91
C ARG A 9 -22.63 -42.12 -16.51
N GLU A 10 -22.18 -43.10 -15.75
CA GLU A 10 -21.63 -42.89 -14.41
C GLU A 10 -20.29 -42.13 -14.45
N LEU A 11 -19.40 -42.49 -15.38
CA LEU A 11 -18.15 -41.76 -15.61
C LEU A 11 -18.42 -40.30 -15.98
N LEU A 12 -19.34 -40.04 -16.92
CA LEU A 12 -19.71 -38.66 -17.30
C LEU A 12 -20.27 -37.86 -16.11
N ARG A 13 -21.01 -38.53 -15.22
CA ARG A 13 -21.55 -37.89 -14.01
C ARG A 13 -20.44 -37.54 -13.02
N GLN A 14 -19.46 -38.43 -12.83
CA GLN A 14 -18.30 -38.18 -11.97
C GLN A 14 -17.43 -37.05 -12.53
N THR A 15 -17.14 -37.07 -13.84
CA THR A 15 -16.36 -36.01 -14.49
C THR A 15 -17.05 -34.65 -14.39
N ARG A 16 -18.37 -34.59 -14.63
CA ARG A 16 -19.13 -33.34 -14.48
C ARG A 16 -19.04 -32.79 -13.05
N LYS A 17 -19.19 -33.64 -12.03
CA LYS A 17 -19.07 -33.22 -10.63
C LYS A 17 -17.69 -32.65 -10.31
N LEU A 18 -16.63 -33.29 -10.82
CA LEU A 18 -15.26 -32.84 -10.59
C LEU A 18 -15.00 -31.44 -11.15
N TYR A 19 -15.53 -31.13 -12.34
CA TYR A 19 -15.42 -29.78 -12.93
C TYR A 19 -16.37 -28.75 -12.32
N ASP A 20 -17.50 -29.18 -11.74
CA ASP A 20 -18.46 -28.30 -11.07
C ASP A 20 -17.94 -27.86 -9.68
N GLU A 21 -17.24 -28.77 -8.98
CA GLU A 21 -16.66 -28.52 -7.65
C GLU A 21 -15.36 -27.70 -7.74
N HIS A 22 -14.56 -27.89 -8.79
CA HIS A 22 -13.36 -27.10 -9.07
C HIS A 22 -13.71 -25.94 -10.02
N ARG A 23 -14.44 -24.96 -9.51
CA ARG A 23 -14.75 -23.71 -10.22
C ARG A 23 -13.59 -22.71 -10.23
N ASP A 24 -12.37 -23.23 -10.24
CA ASP A 24 -11.17 -22.41 -10.25
C ASP A 24 -10.93 -21.86 -11.64
N VAL A 25 -10.51 -20.60 -11.67
CA VAL A 25 -10.02 -19.96 -12.89
C VAL A 25 -8.92 -20.84 -13.49
N PRO A 26 -9.08 -21.33 -14.74
CA PRO A 26 -8.06 -22.13 -15.40
C PRO A 26 -6.75 -21.36 -15.45
N ALA A 27 -5.64 -22.08 -15.50
CA ALA A 27 -4.32 -21.47 -15.57
C ALA A 27 -4.15 -20.68 -16.88
N VAL A 28 -4.43 -19.37 -16.84
CA VAL A 28 -4.26 -18.44 -17.96
C VAL A 28 -2.92 -17.75 -17.85
N HIS A 29 -2.21 -17.67 -18.98
CA HIS A 29 -0.95 -16.94 -19.04
C HIS A 29 -1.14 -15.45 -18.66
N PRO A 30 -0.26 -14.82 -17.87
CA PRO A 30 -0.46 -13.45 -17.35
C PRO A 30 -0.80 -12.41 -18.41
N ARG A 31 -0.22 -12.53 -19.61
CA ARG A 31 -0.50 -11.67 -20.78
C ARG A 31 -1.98 -11.63 -21.18
N TYR A 32 -2.70 -12.73 -20.99
CA TYR A 32 -4.10 -12.89 -21.43
C TYR A 32 -5.08 -12.97 -20.26
N GLY A 33 -4.60 -12.82 -19.02
CA GLY A 33 -5.44 -12.85 -17.82
C GLY A 33 -6.61 -11.87 -17.93
N ASN A 34 -6.36 -10.66 -18.43
CA ASN A 34 -7.39 -9.65 -18.62
C ASN A 34 -8.53 -10.08 -19.58
N ILE A 35 -8.21 -10.85 -20.63
CA ILE A 35 -9.20 -11.32 -21.61
C ILE A 35 -10.03 -12.45 -21.02
N TYR A 36 -9.41 -13.36 -20.26
CA TYR A 36 -10.15 -14.43 -19.58
C TYR A 36 -11.13 -13.83 -18.56
N HIS A 37 -10.62 -12.92 -17.74
CA HIS A 37 -11.40 -12.22 -16.73
C HIS A 37 -12.55 -11.41 -17.35
N SER A 38 -12.33 -10.70 -18.47
CA SER A 38 -13.42 -9.98 -19.13
C SER A 38 -14.54 -10.88 -19.68
N LEU A 39 -14.19 -12.10 -20.11
CA LEU A 39 -15.13 -13.05 -20.69
C LEU A 39 -15.90 -13.86 -19.63
N TYR A 40 -15.27 -14.15 -18.48
CA TYR A 40 -15.80 -15.13 -17.51
C TYR A 40 -15.97 -14.60 -16.07
N GLU A 41 -15.25 -13.54 -15.65
CA GLU A 41 -15.34 -12.98 -14.28
C GLU A 41 -16.59 -12.11 -14.07
N ASN A 42 -17.20 -11.59 -15.14
CA ASN A 42 -18.45 -10.81 -15.10
C ASN A 42 -19.67 -11.56 -14.54
N SER A 43 -19.50 -12.84 -14.25
CA SER A 43 -20.57 -13.78 -13.96
C SER A 43 -20.52 -14.30 -12.51
N GLU A 44 -19.46 -14.02 -11.76
CA GLU A 44 -19.07 -14.83 -10.59
C GLU A 44 -18.66 -14.06 -9.35
N GLU A 45 -17.97 -12.92 -9.46
CA GLU A 45 -17.34 -12.30 -8.28
C GLU A 45 -17.47 -10.78 -8.26
N GLU A 46 -18.57 -10.35 -7.63
CA GLU A 46 -18.88 -9.02 -7.13
C GLU A 46 -17.95 -8.60 -5.95
N SER A 47 -16.63 -8.84 -6.04
CA SER A 47 -15.73 -8.61 -4.88
C SER A 47 -14.28 -8.29 -5.21
N ARG A 48 -14.00 -7.67 -6.36
CA ARG A 48 -12.78 -6.87 -6.50
C ARG A 48 -13.19 -5.41 -6.45
N PRO A 49 -12.76 -4.60 -5.45
CA PRO A 49 -12.90 -3.16 -5.55
C PRO A 49 -11.93 -2.66 -6.64
N SER A 50 -12.36 -2.82 -7.89
CA SER A 50 -11.81 -2.14 -9.07
C SER A 50 -12.28 -0.67 -9.06
N GLY A 51 -12.20 -0.03 -7.91
CA GLY A 51 -12.53 1.37 -7.69
C GLY A 51 -11.24 2.16 -7.68
N GLY A 52 -10.97 2.91 -8.75
CA GLY A 52 -9.73 3.69 -8.87
C GLY A 52 -9.51 4.63 -7.68
N SER A 53 -8.29 4.65 -7.13
CA SER A 53 -7.89 5.50 -6.01
C SER A 53 -7.75 7.00 -6.38
N PHE A 54 -8.24 7.41 -7.54
CA PHE A 54 -8.13 8.78 -8.05
C PHE A 54 -8.78 9.78 -7.09
N TYR A 55 -10.00 9.50 -6.63
CA TYR A 55 -10.71 10.41 -5.72
C TYR A 55 -9.99 10.57 -4.38
N ILE A 56 -9.49 9.48 -3.80
CA ILE A 56 -8.69 9.52 -2.55
C ILE A 56 -7.42 10.34 -2.76
N ARG A 57 -6.69 10.13 -3.87
CA ARG A 57 -5.48 10.90 -4.19
C ARG A 57 -5.77 12.39 -4.40
N LEU A 58 -6.90 12.71 -5.05
CA LEU A 58 -7.36 14.08 -5.24
C LEU A 58 -7.67 14.76 -3.90
N VAL A 59 -8.43 14.09 -3.03
CA VAL A 59 -8.80 14.62 -1.71
C VAL A 59 -7.56 14.84 -0.84
N ILE A 60 -6.63 13.87 -0.81
CA ILE A 60 -5.37 14.02 -0.07
C ILE A 60 -4.54 15.18 -0.63
N GLY A 61 -4.45 15.32 -1.95
CA GLY A 61 -3.73 16.42 -2.60
C GLY A 61 -4.29 17.80 -2.24
N ILE A 62 -5.62 17.96 -2.27
CA ILE A 62 -6.28 19.22 -1.88
C ILE A 62 -6.05 19.52 -0.40
N LEU A 63 -6.16 18.52 0.48
CA LEU A 63 -5.94 18.67 1.91
C LEU A 63 -4.50 19.10 2.22
N CYS A 64 -3.50 18.45 1.61
CA CYS A 64 -2.09 18.85 1.74
C CYS A 64 -1.85 20.28 1.25
N PHE A 65 -2.51 20.70 0.16
CA PHE A 65 -2.39 22.07 -0.35
C PHE A 65 -2.97 23.10 0.61
N ILE A 66 -4.14 22.82 1.21
CA ILE A 66 -4.74 23.71 2.22
C ILE A 66 -3.82 23.83 3.44
N PHE A 67 -3.26 22.72 3.92
CA PHE A 67 -2.30 22.75 5.04
C PHE A 67 -1.06 23.57 4.70
N PHE A 68 -0.51 23.41 3.49
CA PHE A 68 0.63 24.21 3.04
C PHE A 68 0.32 25.71 3.04
N VAL A 69 -0.80 26.12 2.46
CA VAL A 69 -1.24 27.53 2.42
C VAL A 69 -1.53 28.06 3.82
N TYR A 70 -2.07 27.25 4.71
CA TYR A 70 -2.31 27.62 6.10
C TYR A 70 -0.99 27.79 6.88
N MET A 71 -0.01 26.92 6.67
CA MET A 71 1.33 27.05 7.27
C MET A 71 2.05 28.30 6.75
N ASP A 72 1.91 28.58 5.44
CA ASP A 72 2.49 29.75 4.78
C ASP A 72 1.88 31.06 5.31
N GLN A 73 0.55 31.13 5.45
CA GLN A 73 -0.14 32.31 5.97
C GLN A 73 0.08 32.55 7.47
N ASN A 74 0.15 31.49 8.27
CA ASN A 74 0.36 31.63 9.72
C ASN A 74 1.82 31.80 10.11
N GLY A 75 2.72 31.94 9.12
CA GLY A 75 4.15 32.16 9.35
C GLY A 75 4.75 31.16 10.33
N THR A 76 4.19 29.94 10.39
CA THR A 76 4.57 28.99 11.43
C THR A 76 5.82 28.31 10.94
N SER A 77 6.97 28.80 11.42
CA SER A 77 8.25 28.12 11.36
C SER A 77 8.13 26.79 12.11
N VAL A 78 7.65 25.76 11.42
CA VAL A 78 7.83 24.39 11.92
C VAL A 78 9.34 24.17 11.91
N ALA A 79 9.89 24.19 13.13
CA ALA A 79 11.29 24.28 13.44
C ALA A 79 11.89 25.69 13.22
N GLU A 80 11.50 26.64 14.07
CA GLU A 80 12.44 27.64 14.60
C GLU A 80 13.54 26.92 15.41
N VAL A 81 14.32 26.06 14.73
CA VAL A 81 15.67 25.78 15.17
C VAL A 81 16.46 26.93 14.58
N ASP A 82 16.41 28.04 15.29
CA ASP A 82 17.12 29.25 14.94
C ASP A 82 18.61 28.89 14.78
N SER A 83 19.06 28.83 13.53
CA SER A 83 20.43 28.39 13.23
C SER A 83 21.46 29.32 13.89
N THR A 84 21.06 30.55 14.18
CA THR A 84 21.83 31.52 14.95
C THR A 84 21.99 31.12 16.42
N ALA A 85 20.98 30.55 17.08
CA ALA A 85 21.13 30.03 18.45
C ALA A 85 22.15 28.88 18.54
N ILE A 86 22.23 28.01 17.53
CA ILE A 86 23.24 26.95 17.46
C ILE A 86 24.64 27.54 17.23
N VAL A 87 24.77 28.51 16.33
CA VAL A 87 26.06 29.15 16.04
C VAL A 87 26.57 29.97 17.24
N ASP A 88 25.69 30.68 17.94
CA ASP A 88 26.04 31.40 19.18
C ASP A 88 26.49 30.43 20.27
N GLN A 89 25.84 29.27 20.39
CA GLN A 89 26.21 28.26 21.39
C GLN A 89 27.51 27.51 21.03
N ILE A 90 27.85 27.40 19.74
CA ILE A 90 29.14 26.85 19.27
C ILE A 90 30.26 27.90 19.39
N GLY A 91 29.94 29.18 19.19
CA GLY A 91 30.87 30.30 19.29
C GLY A 91 31.11 30.80 20.70
N ALA A 92 30.30 30.38 21.68
CA ALA A 92 30.55 30.64 23.09
C ALA A 92 31.90 30.02 23.49
N ASP A 93 32.83 30.87 23.92
CA ASP A 93 34.16 30.46 24.36
C ASP A 93 34.03 29.34 25.41
N PHE A 94 34.50 28.15 25.06
CA PHE A 94 34.59 27.03 25.99
C PHE A 94 35.61 27.40 27.06
N ASP A 95 35.17 27.58 28.30
CA ASP A 95 36.04 27.88 29.41
C ASP A 95 36.94 26.66 29.72
N VAL A 96 38.16 26.71 29.19
CA VAL A 96 39.18 25.65 29.32
C VAL A 96 39.62 25.49 30.77
N GLU A 97 39.45 26.51 31.62
CA GLU A 97 39.73 26.43 33.07
C GLU A 97 38.67 25.58 33.78
N ALA A 98 37.38 25.80 33.49
CA ALA A 98 36.29 25.01 34.08
C ALA A 98 36.39 23.50 33.73
N VAL A 99 36.82 23.17 32.51
CA VAL A 99 37.04 21.77 32.09
C VAL A 99 38.24 21.14 32.82
N LYS A 100 39.32 21.90 33.03
CA LYS A 100 40.49 21.42 33.76
C LYS A 100 40.21 21.18 35.24
N GLU A 101 39.39 22.02 35.86
CA GLU A 101 38.97 21.86 37.26
C GLU A 101 38.11 20.60 37.42
N ALA A 102 37.10 20.42 36.57
CA ALA A 102 36.23 19.23 36.59
C ALA A 102 36.97 17.91 36.33
N TRP A 103 38.02 17.93 35.50
CA TRP A 103 38.88 16.75 35.24
C TRP A 103 39.99 16.55 36.27
N GLY A 104 40.32 17.58 37.06
CA GLY A 104 41.28 17.49 38.16
C GLY A 104 40.66 16.92 39.44
N GLU A 105 39.33 16.95 39.55
CA GLU A 105 38.57 16.37 40.67
C GLU A 105 38.15 14.89 40.46
N LEU A 106 38.49 14.28 39.32
CA LEU A 106 38.21 12.87 39.00
C LEU A 106 39.44 11.97 39.22
#